data_AF-A0A2T3L8T6-F1
#
_entry.id   AF-A0A2T3L8T6-F1
#
_cell.length_a   1.000
_cell.length_b   1.000
_cell.length_c   1.000
_cell.angle_alpha   90.00
_cell.angle_beta   90.00
_cell.angle_gamma   90.00
#
_symmetry.space_group_name_H-M   'P 1'
#
loop_
_entity.id
_entity.type
_entity.pdbx_description
1 polymer ?
#
loop_
_entity_poly.entity_id
_entity_poly.type
_entity_poly.pdbx_seq_one_letter_code
_entity_poly.pdbx_strand_id
1 'polypeptide(L)'
;MEITRYPVGTILKVRCLSYWHYGMADGRGGVIHNSKKRRQVQFDTLYEFSEGRTILVSSITSDEPEKAYFYAQQYLGTPYNLFNRNCEQFVRQSHGLPVECTQFQRLFVLLFAGLLITGTENRLIKLAGIGLLVGGMIAPAEKRPYRRAIAGARLTVGGAIVLSKILRLVFRR
;
A
#
# COMPACT_ATOMS: atom_id res chain seq x y z
N MET A 1 -23.56 -0.61 -22.69
CA MET A 1 -22.45 -0.67 -21.73
C MET A 1 -22.01 0.76 -21.49
N GLU A 2 -22.37 1.37 -20.35
CA GLU A 2 -21.87 2.71 -20.03
C GLU A 2 -20.35 2.66 -19.99
N ILE A 3 -19.70 3.44 -20.84
CA ILE A 3 -18.26 3.65 -20.76
C ILE A 3 -18.07 4.49 -19.50
N THR A 4 -17.77 3.87 -18.37
CA THR A 4 -17.37 4.61 -17.16
C THR A 4 -16.09 5.37 -17.50
N ARG A 5 -16.23 6.65 -17.80
CA ARG A 5 -15.11 7.54 -18.14
C ARG A 5 -14.54 8.10 -16.85
N TYR A 6 -13.37 7.61 -16.47
CA TYR A 6 -12.57 8.22 -15.42
C TYR A 6 -11.77 9.38 -16.01
N PRO A 7 -11.72 10.56 -15.37
CA PRO A 7 -10.91 11.69 -15.84
C PRO A 7 -9.45 11.30 -16.08
N VAL A 8 -8.79 11.95 -17.05
CA VAL A 8 -7.37 11.74 -17.37
C VAL A 8 -6.54 11.89 -16.10
N GLY A 9 -5.61 10.98 -15.87
CA GLY A 9 -4.74 11.03 -14.69
C GLY A 9 -5.35 10.41 -13.42
N THR A 10 -6.62 10.00 -13.44
CA THR A 10 -7.23 9.33 -12.29
C THR A 10 -6.53 8.00 -12.04
N ILE A 11 -6.02 7.78 -10.83
CA ILE A 11 -5.47 6.48 -10.45
C ILE A 11 -6.60 5.51 -10.15
N LEU A 12 -6.59 4.40 -10.87
CA LEU A 12 -7.49 3.27 -10.71
C LEU A 12 -6.76 2.13 -10.02
N LYS A 13 -7.51 1.32 -9.28
CA LYS A 13 -7.00 0.11 -8.66
C LYS A 13 -7.97 -1.05 -8.82
N VAL A 14 -7.41 -2.23 -9.00
CA VAL A 14 -8.14 -3.51 -9.04
C VAL A 14 -7.52 -4.48 -8.04
N ARG A 15 -8.37 -5.27 -7.40
CA ARG A 15 -7.92 -6.23 -6.39
C ARG A 15 -7.42 -7.50 -7.08
N CYS A 16 -6.11 -7.68 -7.15
CA CYS A 16 -5.49 -8.96 -7.45
C CYS A 16 -5.38 -9.78 -6.16
N LEU A 17 -5.44 -11.11 -6.24
CA LEU A 17 -5.38 -12.08 -5.12
C LEU A 17 -4.85 -11.51 -3.79
N SER A 18 -3.55 -11.17 -3.75
CA SER A 18 -2.85 -10.66 -2.57
C SER A 18 -2.48 -9.18 -2.62
N TYR A 19 -2.70 -8.47 -3.72
CA TYR A 19 -2.18 -7.11 -3.94
C TYR A 19 -3.14 -6.23 -4.75
N TRP A 20 -3.03 -4.92 -4.62
CA TRP A 20 -3.70 -3.95 -5.46
C TRP A 20 -2.84 -3.66 -6.68
N HIS A 21 -3.43 -3.84 -7.87
CA HIS A 21 -2.83 -3.43 -9.12
C HIS A 21 -3.32 -2.04 -9.49
N TYR A 22 -2.41 -1.12 -9.80
CA TYR A 22 -2.70 0.28 -10.06
C TYR A 22 -2.45 0.63 -11.51
N GLY A 23 -3.25 1.55 -12.04
CA GLY A 23 -3.09 2.16 -13.35
C GLY A 23 -3.67 3.56 -13.37
N MET A 24 -3.43 4.30 -14.45
CA MET A 24 -3.87 5.68 -14.61
C MET A 24 -4.75 5.81 -15.85
N ALA A 25 -5.92 6.42 -15.68
CA ALA A 25 -6.92 6.54 -16.73
C ALA A 25 -6.53 7.57 -17.80
N ASP A 26 -6.93 7.32 -19.04
CA ASP A 26 -6.70 8.18 -20.20
C ASP A 26 -7.88 9.10 -20.56
N GLY A 27 -8.96 9.09 -19.77
CA GLY A 27 -10.19 9.83 -20.08
C GLY A 27 -11.12 9.20 -21.12
N ARG A 28 -10.67 8.15 -21.82
CA ARG A 28 -11.31 7.59 -23.02
C ARG A 28 -11.59 6.09 -22.94
N GLY A 29 -11.26 5.45 -21.83
CA GLY A 29 -11.55 4.04 -21.57
C GLY A 29 -10.32 3.13 -21.62
N GLY A 30 -9.13 3.73 -21.65
CA GLY A 30 -7.85 3.05 -21.50
C GLY A 30 -7.15 3.42 -20.19
N VAL A 31 -6.11 2.66 -19.90
CA VAL A 31 -5.31 2.75 -18.68
C VAL A 31 -3.85 2.51 -19.01
N ILE A 32 -2.98 3.45 -18.61
CA ILE A 32 -1.54 3.21 -18.57
C ILE A 32 -1.15 2.62 -17.22
N HIS A 33 -0.42 1.51 -17.22
CA HIS A 33 -0.01 0.83 -15.98
C HIS A 33 1.27 0.02 -16.16
N ASN A 34 1.95 -0.27 -15.05
CA ASN A 34 3.10 -1.15 -15.06
C ASN A 34 2.66 -2.60 -14.80
N SER A 35 2.52 -3.37 -15.88
CA SER A 35 1.92 -4.70 -15.89
C SER A 35 2.90 -5.76 -15.42
N LYS A 36 2.60 -6.44 -14.31
CA LYS A 36 3.36 -7.63 -13.89
C LYS A 36 3.25 -8.78 -14.90
N LYS A 37 2.06 -8.96 -15.51
CA LYS A 37 1.77 -10.02 -16.48
C LYS A 37 2.55 -9.85 -17.77
N ARG A 38 2.65 -8.62 -18.27
CA ARG A 38 3.36 -8.29 -19.52
C ARG A 38 4.80 -7.82 -19.29
N ARG A 39 5.20 -7.69 -18.02
CA ARG A 39 6.54 -7.32 -17.56
C ARG A 39 7.02 -5.95 -18.06
N GLN A 40 6.10 -5.02 -18.30
CA GLN A 40 6.43 -3.65 -18.72
C GLN A 40 5.31 -2.65 -18.42
N VAL A 41 5.66 -1.37 -18.48
CA VAL A 41 4.68 -0.28 -18.60
C VAL A 41 4.01 -0.34 -19.96
N GLN A 42 2.68 -0.33 -19.97
CA GLN A 42 1.90 -0.44 -21.18
C GLN A 42 0.56 0.27 -21.05
N PHE A 43 -0.14 0.34 -22.18
CA PHE A 43 -1.50 0.82 -22.29
C PHE A 43 -2.44 -0.35 -22.58
N ASP A 44 -3.50 -0.49 -21.80
CA ASP A 44 -4.55 -1.49 -21.98
C ASP A 44 -5.92 -0.80 -21.93
N THR A 45 -6.95 -1.44 -22.48
CA THR A 45 -8.34 -1.03 -22.22
C THR A 45 -8.71 -1.23 -20.74
N LEU A 46 -9.74 -0.53 -20.24
CA LEU A 46 -10.28 -0.77 -18.90
C LEU A 46 -10.67 -2.25 -18.70
N TYR A 47 -11.19 -2.91 -19.74
CA TYR A 47 -11.55 -4.32 -19.70
C TYR A 47 -10.33 -5.20 -19.46
N GLU A 48 -9.28 -5.04 -20.26
CA GLU A 48 -8.03 -5.80 -20.12
C GLU A 48 -7.30 -5.52 -18.81
N PHE A 49 -7.27 -4.25 -18.37
CA PHE A 49 -6.70 -3.85 -17.08
C PHE A 49 -7.44 -4.51 -15.90
N SER A 50 -8.76 -4.59 -15.99
CA SER A 50 -9.59 -5.15 -14.91
C SER A 50 -9.59 -6.67 -14.85
N GLU A 51 -9.42 -7.34 -16.00
CA GLU A 51 -9.61 -8.79 -16.13
C GLU A 51 -10.95 -9.26 -15.51
N GLY A 52 -12.02 -8.47 -15.70
CA GLY A 52 -13.36 -8.76 -15.16
C GLY A 52 -13.54 -8.43 -13.67
N ARG A 53 -12.57 -7.79 -13.03
CA ARG A 53 -12.63 -7.38 -11.61
C ARG A 53 -13.21 -5.97 -11.47
N THR A 54 -13.77 -5.66 -10.30
CA THR A 54 -14.26 -4.30 -10.02
C THR A 54 -13.11 -3.29 -9.99
N ILE A 55 -13.26 -2.21 -10.77
CA ILE A 55 -12.36 -1.06 -10.77
C ILE A 55 -12.79 -0.11 -9.65
N LEU A 56 -11.84 0.32 -8.83
CA LEU A 56 -12.03 1.33 -7.79
C LEU A 56 -11.13 2.54 -8.06
N VAL A 57 -11.59 3.72 -7.68
CA VAL A 57 -10.75 4.93 -7.67
C VAL A 57 -9.81 4.86 -6.45
N SER A 58 -8.52 5.09 -6.69
CA SER A 58 -7.50 5.15 -5.65
C SER A 58 -7.53 6.50 -4.93
N SER A 59 -7.05 6.53 -3.69
CA SER A 59 -6.85 7.81 -2.98
C SER A 59 -5.52 8.48 -3.32
N ILE A 60 -4.66 7.80 -4.09
CA ILE A 60 -3.41 8.37 -4.61
C ILE A 60 -3.78 9.38 -5.70
N THR A 61 -3.38 10.64 -5.53
CA THR A 61 -3.55 11.72 -6.52
C THR A 61 -2.55 12.84 -6.23
N SER A 62 -2.30 13.69 -7.22
CA SER A 62 -1.59 14.96 -7.10
C SER A 62 -2.51 16.12 -7.50
N ASP A 63 -2.01 17.35 -7.40
CA ASP A 63 -2.76 18.56 -7.79
C ASP A 63 -2.98 18.65 -9.32
N GLU A 64 -2.14 17.97 -10.11
CA GLU A 64 -2.18 18.00 -11.57
C GLU A 64 -2.23 16.59 -12.19
N PRO A 65 -3.34 15.83 -12.04
CA PRO A 65 -3.45 14.45 -12.54
C PRO A 65 -3.24 14.32 -14.06
N GLU A 66 -3.71 15.28 -14.84
CA GLU A 66 -3.57 15.24 -16.29
C GLU A 66 -2.09 15.31 -16.72
N LYS A 67 -1.29 16.19 -16.09
CA LYS A 67 0.16 16.24 -16.32
C LYS A 67 0.85 14.93 -15.92
N ALA A 68 0.38 14.31 -14.84
CA ALA A 68 0.90 13.00 -14.41
C ALA A 68 0.71 11.93 -15.48
N TYR A 69 -0.43 11.95 -16.20
CA TYR A 69 -0.69 11.03 -17.31
C TYR A 69 0.27 11.26 -18.47
N PHE A 70 0.46 12.50 -18.92
CA PHE A 70 1.41 12.81 -20.00
C PHE A 70 2.85 12.41 -19.64
N TYR A 71 3.25 12.62 -18.38
CA TYR A 71 4.55 12.17 -17.90
C TYR A 71 4.64 10.63 -17.84
N ALA A 72 3.57 9.94 -17.43
CA ALA A 72 3.50 8.48 -17.43
C ALA A 72 3.73 7.86 -18.81
N GLN A 73 3.26 8.51 -19.88
CA GLN A 73 3.44 8.04 -21.25
C GLN A 73 4.91 7.89 -21.66
N GLN A 74 5.81 8.69 -21.09
CA GLN A 74 7.26 8.61 -21.35
C GLN A 74 7.87 7.27 -20.90
N TYR A 75 7.17 6.53 -20.04
CA TYR A 75 7.64 5.27 -19.51
C TYR A 75 7.11 4.04 -20.27
N LEU A 76 6.25 4.20 -21.28
CA LEU A 76 5.74 3.08 -22.08
C LEU A 76 6.88 2.18 -22.58
N GLY A 77 6.72 0.86 -22.41
CA GLY A 77 7.74 -0.14 -22.74
C GLY A 77 8.82 -0.34 -21.67
N THR A 78 8.89 0.49 -20.62
CA THR A 78 9.87 0.32 -19.54
C THR A 78 9.65 -1.03 -18.82
N PRO A 79 10.70 -1.85 -18.61
CA PRO A 79 10.56 -3.14 -17.94
C PRO A 79 10.05 -3.05 -16.50
N TYR A 80 9.21 -4.00 -16.13
CA TYR A 80 8.67 -4.17 -14.78
C TYR A 80 9.76 -4.63 -13.81
N ASN A 81 9.80 -4.04 -12.61
CA ASN A 81 10.62 -4.52 -11.50
C ASN A 81 9.85 -4.44 -10.19
N LEU A 82 9.68 -5.58 -9.52
CA LEU A 82 8.85 -5.70 -8.32
C LEU A 82 9.29 -4.77 -7.16
N PHE A 83 10.59 -4.49 -7.04
CA PHE A 83 11.17 -3.82 -5.87
C PHE A 83 11.30 -2.30 -6.04
N ASN A 84 11.56 -1.82 -7.26
CA ASN A 84 11.80 -0.40 -7.51
C ASN A 84 10.93 0.21 -8.62
N ARG A 85 10.12 -0.60 -9.33
CA ARG A 85 9.24 -0.17 -10.42
C ARG A 85 8.00 -1.05 -10.50
N ASN A 86 7.27 -1.21 -9.40
CA ASN A 86 5.97 -1.87 -9.44
C ASN A 86 4.85 -0.88 -9.84
N CYS A 87 3.62 -1.36 -9.96
CA CYS A 87 2.48 -0.53 -10.39
C CYS A 87 2.16 0.63 -9.45
N GLU A 88 2.31 0.47 -8.14
CA GLU A 88 2.09 1.56 -7.16
C GLU A 88 3.20 2.62 -7.26
N GLN A 89 4.45 2.19 -7.29
CA GLN A 89 5.60 3.08 -7.43
C GLN A 89 5.54 3.86 -8.74
N PHE A 90 5.15 3.21 -9.83
CA PHE A 90 4.94 3.83 -11.13
C PHE A 90 3.93 4.97 -11.06
N VAL A 91 2.70 4.71 -10.59
CA VAL A 91 1.67 5.76 -10.55
C VAL A 91 2.05 6.90 -9.59
N ARG A 92 2.70 6.61 -8.46
CA ARG A 92 3.17 7.65 -7.53
C ARG A 92 4.26 8.52 -8.16
N GLN A 93 5.25 7.89 -8.80
CA GLN A 93 6.31 8.59 -9.52
C GLN A 93 5.72 9.46 -10.62
N SER A 94 4.74 8.94 -11.38
CA SER A 94 4.08 9.70 -12.43
C SER A 94 3.36 10.94 -11.90
N HIS A 95 2.79 10.86 -10.70
CA HIS A 95 2.15 11.99 -10.01
C HIS A 95 3.14 12.92 -9.26
N GLY A 96 4.46 12.68 -9.36
CA GLY A 96 5.46 13.46 -8.61
C GLY A 96 5.39 13.25 -7.09
N LEU A 97 4.76 12.17 -6.64
CA LEU A 97 4.62 11.83 -5.23
C LEU A 97 5.85 11.03 -4.74
N PRO A 98 6.12 11.02 -3.42
CA PRO A 98 7.14 10.14 -2.86
C PRO A 98 6.90 8.68 -3.29
N VAL A 99 7.93 8.07 -3.86
CA VAL A 99 7.91 6.68 -4.31
C VAL A 99 7.94 5.77 -3.08
N GLU A 100 6.75 5.37 -2.63
CA GLU A 100 6.57 4.39 -1.56
C GLU A 100 6.13 3.04 -2.15
N CYS A 101 6.51 1.95 -1.49
CA CYS A 101 6.01 0.61 -1.80
C CYS A 101 5.19 0.12 -0.60
N THR A 102 4.03 0.73 -0.38
CA THR A 102 3.25 0.52 0.85
C THR A 102 2.82 -0.94 1.01
N GLN A 103 2.48 -1.62 -0.09
CA GLN A 103 2.13 -3.03 -0.07
C GLN A 103 3.28 -3.94 0.38
N PHE A 104 4.51 -3.68 -0.08
CA PHE A 104 5.68 -4.44 0.36
C PHE A 104 6.08 -4.09 1.79
N GLN A 105 5.98 -2.82 2.19
CA GLN A 105 6.17 -2.41 3.58
C GLN A 105 5.20 -3.13 4.52
N ARG A 106 3.91 -3.25 4.13
CA ARG A 106 2.90 -3.99 4.90
C ARG A 106 3.26 -5.46 5.00
N LEU A 107 3.66 -6.10 3.90
CA LEU A 107 4.10 -7.50 3.92
C LEU A 107 5.27 -7.70 4.90
N PHE A 108 6.31 -6.87 4.79
CA PHE A 108 7.48 -6.96 5.65
C PHE A 108 7.14 -6.76 7.12
N VAL A 109 6.31 -5.76 7.44
CA VAL A 109 5.81 -5.53 8.80
C VAL A 109 5.09 -6.75 9.35
N LEU A 110 4.18 -7.35 8.57
CA LEU A 110 3.39 -8.49 9.03
C LEU A 110 4.25 -9.73 9.26
N LEU A 111 5.21 -10.00 8.36
CA LEU A 111 6.16 -11.10 8.51
C LEU A 111 7.05 -10.90 9.74
N PHE A 112 7.63 -9.71 9.90
CA PHE A 112 8.48 -9.40 11.03
C PHE A 112 7.71 -9.45 12.36
N ALA A 113 6.48 -8.93 12.39
CA ALA A 113 5.62 -9.02 13.56
C ALA A 113 5.31 -10.47 13.93
N GLY A 114 5.02 -11.33 12.95
CA GLY A 114 4.83 -12.77 13.15
C GLY A 114 6.06 -13.42 13.78
N LEU A 115 7.25 -13.14 13.26
CA LEU A 115 8.52 -13.64 13.81
C LEU A 115 8.76 -13.19 15.25
N LEU A 116 8.44 -11.94 15.59
CA LEU A 116 8.57 -11.45 16.97
C LEU A 116 7.57 -12.12 17.93
N ILE A 117 6.41 -12.54 17.45
CA ILE A 117 5.40 -13.23 18.27
C ILE A 117 5.82 -14.67 18.53
N THR A 118 6.37 -15.36 17.52
CA THR A 118 6.67 -16.80 17.58
C THR A 118 8.10 -17.13 17.96
N GLY A 119 9.06 -16.24 17.70
CA GLY A 119 10.51 -16.51 17.76
C GLY A 119 11.22 -16.10 19.05
N THR A 120 10.49 -15.66 20.08
CA THR A 120 11.08 -15.23 21.35
C THR A 120 10.17 -15.61 22.51
N GLU A 121 10.70 -15.78 23.71
CA GLU A 121 9.90 -15.94 24.95
C GLU A 121 9.68 -14.64 25.71
N ASN A 122 10.35 -13.55 25.32
CA ASN A 122 10.23 -12.28 26.02
C ASN A 122 8.83 -11.68 25.80
N ARG A 123 8.04 -11.59 26.87
CA ARG A 123 6.66 -11.08 26.85
C ARG A 123 6.55 -9.65 26.28
N LEU A 124 7.52 -8.78 26.55
CA LEU A 124 7.51 -7.41 26.00
C LEU A 124 7.74 -7.40 24.49
N ILE A 125 8.62 -8.28 23.99
CA ILE A 125 8.87 -8.42 22.55
C ILE A 125 7.65 -9.03 21.85
N LYS A 126 7.01 -10.06 22.45
CA LYS A 126 5.73 -10.60 21.96
C LYS A 126 4.65 -9.50 21.86
N LEU A 127 4.51 -8.67 22.90
CA LEU A 127 3.56 -7.55 22.92
C LEU A 127 3.88 -6.48 21.85
N ALA A 128 5.17 -6.21 21.61
CA ALA A 128 5.59 -5.34 20.53
C ALA A 128 5.20 -5.94 19.16
N GLY A 129 5.42 -7.25 18.97
CA GLY A 129 5.00 -7.98 17.78
C GLY A 129 3.48 -7.91 17.54
N ILE A 130 2.67 -8.14 18.57
CA ILE A 130 1.21 -7.99 18.49
C ILE A 130 0.82 -6.56 18.09
N GLY A 131 1.45 -5.55 18.71
CA GLY A 131 1.19 -4.15 18.39
C GLY A 131 1.58 -3.78 16.95
N LEU A 132 2.71 -4.28 16.45
CA LEU A 132 3.12 -4.15 15.05
C LEU A 132 2.09 -4.78 14.11
N LEU A 133 1.63 -5.99 14.42
CA LEU A 133 0.67 -6.74 13.61
C LEU A 133 -0.66 -6.00 13.50
N VAL A 134 -1.24 -5.62 14.64
CA VAL A 134 -2.52 -4.88 14.69
C VAL A 134 -2.38 -3.52 13.98
N GLY A 135 -1.33 -2.76 14.27
CA GLY A 135 -1.08 -1.47 13.63
C GLY A 135 -0.88 -1.56 12.12
N GLY A 136 -0.20 -2.61 11.64
CA GLY A 136 0.00 -2.89 10.22
C GLY A 136 -1.26 -3.37 9.50
N MET A 137 -2.15 -4.11 10.18
CA MET A 137 -3.41 -4.59 9.61
C MET A 137 -4.45 -3.48 9.42
N ILE A 138 -4.54 -2.56 10.39
CA ILE A 138 -5.50 -1.45 10.37
C ILE A 138 -5.03 -0.31 9.45
N ALA A 139 -3.73 -0.26 9.10
CA ALA A 139 -3.22 0.74 8.19
C ALA A 139 -3.92 0.67 6.81
N PRO A 140 -4.40 1.81 6.27
CA PRO A 140 -4.90 1.86 4.91
C PRO A 140 -3.82 1.38 3.93
N ALA A 141 -4.23 0.60 2.91
CA ALA A 141 -3.29 0.00 1.97
C ALA A 141 -2.38 1.03 1.30
N GLU A 142 -2.84 2.26 1.10
CA GLU A 142 -2.13 3.34 0.40
C GLU A 142 -1.46 4.36 1.34
N LYS A 143 -1.51 4.16 2.67
CA LYS A 143 -1.00 5.12 3.66
C LYS A 143 -0.04 4.47 4.66
N ARG A 144 1.28 4.66 4.44
CA ARG A 144 2.40 4.47 5.39
C ARG A 144 2.18 3.37 6.46
N PRO A 145 2.05 2.09 6.05
CA PRO A 145 1.75 1.00 6.98
C PRO A 145 2.81 0.81 8.06
N TYR A 146 4.08 1.03 7.73
CA TYR A 146 5.19 0.98 8.69
C TYR A 146 5.01 1.94 9.87
N ARG A 147 4.58 3.18 9.62
CA ARG A 147 4.39 4.20 10.66
C ARG A 147 3.28 3.79 11.64
N ARG A 148 2.18 3.24 11.12
CA ARG A 148 1.04 2.76 11.93
C ARG A 148 1.42 1.52 12.74
N ALA A 149 2.18 0.61 12.16
CA ALA A 149 2.72 -0.54 12.88
C ALA A 149 3.59 -0.12 14.07
N ILE A 150 4.56 0.79 13.85
CA ILE A 150 5.39 1.32 14.94
C ILE A 150 4.54 1.97 16.04
N ALA A 151 3.54 2.76 15.67
CA ALA A 151 2.65 3.38 16.64
C ALA A 151 1.91 2.31 17.47
N GLY A 152 1.42 1.25 16.84
CA GLY A 152 0.80 0.11 17.53
C GLY A 152 1.75 -0.57 18.52
N ALA A 153 2.99 -0.84 18.12
CA ALA A 153 4.03 -1.40 19.00
C ALA A 153 4.34 -0.52 20.21
N ARG A 154 4.43 0.80 20.00
CA ARG A 154 4.69 1.76 21.08
C ARG A 154 3.53 1.81 22.07
N LEU A 155 2.30 1.77 21.58
CA LEU A 155 1.10 1.79 22.42
C LEU A 155 0.99 0.51 23.26
N THR A 156 1.22 -0.67 22.69
CA THR A 156 1.11 -1.93 23.44
C THR A 156 2.20 -2.05 24.51
N VAL A 157 3.46 -1.77 24.16
CA VAL A 157 4.58 -1.85 25.11
C VAL A 157 4.49 -0.74 26.17
N GLY A 158 4.28 0.51 25.75
CA GLY A 158 4.15 1.64 26.67
C GLY A 158 2.97 1.48 27.61
N GLY A 159 1.82 1.06 27.10
CA GLY A 159 0.63 0.77 27.89
C GLY A 159 0.86 -0.34 28.92
N ALA A 160 1.53 -1.44 28.55
CA ALA A 160 1.86 -2.51 29.48
C ALA A 160 2.79 -2.05 30.62
N ILE A 161 3.80 -1.24 30.30
CA ILE A 161 4.73 -0.69 31.31
C ILE A 161 3.98 0.24 32.27
N VAL A 162 3.18 1.17 31.76
CA VAL A 162 2.41 2.12 32.58
C VAL A 162 1.39 1.39 33.44
N LEU A 163 0.63 0.45 32.87
CA LEU A 163 -0.34 -0.35 33.61
C LEU A 163 0.33 -1.16 34.72
N SER A 164 1.49 -1.77 34.46
CA SER A 164 2.25 -2.51 35.47
C SER A 164 2.69 -1.61 36.63
N LYS A 165 3.07 -0.35 36.36
CA LYS A 165 3.41 0.63 37.40
C LYS A 165 2.18 1.02 38.21
N ILE A 166 1.04 1.30 37.57
CA ILE A 166 -0.22 1.65 38.24
C ILE A 166 -0.69 0.50 39.12
N LEU A 167 -0.73 -0.73 38.61
CA LEU A 167 -1.12 -1.90 39.37
C LEU A 167 -0.23 -2.10 40.60
N ARG A 168 1.09 -1.94 40.47
CA ARG A 168 2.00 -2.01 41.63
C ARG A 168 1.76 -0.91 42.65
N LEU A 169 1.30 0.28 42.24
CA LEU A 169 0.97 1.37 43.16
C LEU A 169 -0.37 1.13 43.87
N VAL A 170 -1.35 0.59 43.16
CA VAL A 170 -2.71 0.31 43.68
C VAL A 170 -2.73 -0.90 44.61
N PHE A 171 -2.03 -1.97 44.26
CA PHE A 171 -2.01 -3.24 45.00
C PHE A 171 -0.83 -3.39 45.98
N ARG A 172 -0.01 -2.35 46.20
CA ARG A 172 0.99 -2.29 47.30
C ARG A 172 0.44 -1.60 48.56
N ARG A 173 -0.86 -1.34 48.63
CA ARG A 173 -1.58 -1.18 49.90
C ARG A 173 -2.14 -2.53 50.32
#